data_AF-E6KXM7-F1
#
_entry.id   AF-E6KXM7-F1
#
_cell.length_a   1.000
_cell.length_b   1.000
_cell.length_c   1.000
_cell.angle_alpha   90.00
_cell.angle_beta   90.00
_cell.angle_gamma   90.00
#
_symmetry.space_group_name_H-M   'P 1'
#
loop_
_entity.id
_entity.type
_entity.pdbx_description
1 polymer ?
#
loop_
_entity_poly.entity_id
_entity_poly.type
_entity_poly.pdbx_seq_one_letter_code
_entity_poly.pdbx_strand_id
1 'polypeptide(L)'
;MNKFTKISATALLALFLTACDKPADKAPEAKPETAQTQAASEVKVDEKGDYQKLVDWNKAQEQTQLQSQQKFQQDLVAAVQAQDEKKVKEAIETFNQSVKDTITSLDALDVKAESIKSIKEQTKNVLSLASGLLVDQANMSFTNPTQTPEQQKAYAEKAEALRNAMTELQKQSVELEQKFNPAPVAAPAQDAK
;
A
#
# COMPACT_ATOMS: atom_id res chain seq x y z
N MET A 1 -37.30 6.70 4.81
CA MET A 1 -36.64 7.35 5.96
C MET A 1 -35.22 6.85 6.02
N ASN A 2 -34.29 7.59 5.43
CA ASN A 2 -32.86 7.29 5.44
C ASN A 2 -32.22 7.96 6.67
N LYS A 3 -31.53 7.18 7.50
CA LYS A 3 -30.65 7.72 8.54
C LYS A 3 -29.22 7.30 8.23
N PHE A 4 -28.52 8.21 7.56
CA PHE A 4 -27.08 8.22 7.39
C PHE A 4 -26.42 8.47 8.75
N THR A 5 -25.80 7.45 9.34
CA THR A 5 -24.75 7.66 10.35
C THR A 5 -23.42 7.70 9.62
N LYS A 6 -23.07 8.91 9.19
CA LYS A 6 -21.75 9.31 8.71
C LYS A 6 -20.73 9.04 9.82
N ILE A 7 -20.02 7.91 9.79
CA ILE A 7 -18.70 7.82 10.42
C ILE A 7 -17.71 8.23 9.33
N SER A 8 -17.46 9.53 9.34
CA SER A 8 -16.63 10.25 8.40
C SER A 8 -15.19 9.77 8.52
N ALA A 9 -14.57 9.43 7.38
CA ALA A 9 -13.14 9.13 7.24
C ALA A 9 -12.20 10.31 7.61
N THR A 10 -12.73 11.39 8.18
CA THR A 10 -11.99 12.55 8.70
C THR A 10 -11.52 12.39 10.15
N ALA A 11 -11.87 11.32 10.86
CA ALA A 11 -11.40 11.13 12.25
C ALA A 11 -9.89 10.83 12.35
N LEU A 12 -9.27 10.24 11.32
CA LEU A 12 -7.84 9.93 11.34
C LEU A 12 -6.94 11.15 11.06
N LEU A 13 -7.47 12.19 10.41
CA LEU A 13 -6.68 13.38 10.04
C LEU A 13 -6.73 14.51 11.09
N ALA A 14 -7.68 14.47 12.03
CA ALA A 14 -7.87 15.53 13.02
C ALA A 14 -6.96 15.42 14.26
N LEU A 15 -6.32 14.27 14.50
CA LEU A 15 -5.39 14.10 15.62
C LEU A 15 -4.01 14.75 15.39
N PHE A 16 -3.74 15.27 14.19
CA PHE A 16 -2.46 15.88 13.84
C PHE A 16 -2.41 17.42 13.91
N LEU A 17 -3.54 18.11 14.15
CA LEU A 17 -3.57 19.59 14.06
C LEU A 17 -3.85 20.32 15.37
N THR A 18 -4.16 19.65 16.48
CA THR A 18 -4.47 20.31 17.77
C THR A 18 -3.33 20.30 18.79
N ALA A 19 -2.10 19.99 18.39
CA ALA A 19 -0.94 20.00 19.29
C ALA A 19 0.29 20.74 18.72
N CYS A 20 0.06 21.84 17.99
CA CYS A 20 1.10 22.82 17.70
C CYS A 20 0.59 24.22 18.03
N ASP A 21 0.37 24.50 19.32
CA ASP A 21 0.46 25.87 19.82
C ASP A 21 1.02 25.87 21.25
N LYS A 22 2.34 25.98 21.35
CA LYS A 22 3.02 26.57 22.51
C LYS A 22 4.49 26.91 22.17
N PRO A 23 4.92 28.18 22.27
CA PRO A 23 6.32 28.55 22.09
C PRO A 23 7.13 28.41 23.39
N ALA A 24 8.39 28.00 23.21
CA ALA A 24 9.63 28.30 23.95
C ALA A 24 9.64 28.33 25.51
N ASP A 25 10.55 27.54 26.11
CA ASP A 25 11.57 28.07 27.04
C ASP A 25 12.81 27.12 27.14
N LYS A 26 13.90 27.62 27.72
CA LYS A 26 15.33 27.40 27.40
C LYS A 26 16.05 26.23 28.12
N ALA A 27 17.08 25.69 27.43
CA ALA A 27 18.47 25.30 27.78
C ALA A 27 18.93 25.23 29.28
N PRO A 28 19.95 24.40 29.68
CA PRO A 28 21.27 24.35 29.02
C PRO A 28 22.03 23.01 28.92
N GLU A 29 23.15 23.15 28.22
CA GLU A 29 24.13 22.22 27.65
C GLU A 29 24.97 21.41 28.66
N ALA A 30 25.45 20.24 28.22
CA ALA A 30 26.76 19.70 28.61
C ALA A 30 27.33 18.82 27.46
N LYS A 31 28.59 19.10 27.09
CA LYS A 31 29.48 18.36 26.16
C LYS A 31 30.91 18.50 26.73
N PRO A 32 31.96 17.75 26.31
CA PRO A 32 32.06 16.44 25.65
C PRO A 32 32.94 15.44 26.45
N GLU A 33 32.91 14.14 26.12
CA GLU A 33 34.13 13.33 26.25
C GLU A 33 34.27 12.36 25.07
N THR A 34 35.42 12.46 24.43
CA THR A 34 35.90 11.71 23.27
C THR A 34 36.47 10.37 23.68
N ALA A 35 35.90 9.29 23.14
CA ALA A 35 36.60 8.02 22.97
C ALA A 35 36.49 7.62 21.50
N GLN A 36 37.61 7.73 20.79
CA GLN A 36 37.78 7.36 19.40
C GLN A 36 38.13 5.87 19.35
N THR A 37 37.19 5.04 18.89
CA THR A 37 37.47 3.65 18.50
C THR A 37 36.90 3.39 17.11
N GLN A 38 37.83 3.23 16.18
CA GLN A 38 37.79 2.46 14.92
C GLN A 38 36.47 2.34 14.16
N ALA A 39 36.45 2.99 12.99
CA ALA A 39 35.51 2.80 11.92
C ALA A 39 35.50 1.34 11.41
N ALA A 40 34.52 0.56 11.85
CA ALA A 40 33.74 -0.23 10.92
C ALA A 40 32.51 0.63 10.59
N SER A 41 32.36 1.04 9.34
CA SER A 41 31.11 1.61 8.85
C SER A 41 30.05 0.50 8.83
N GLU A 42 29.56 0.10 10.00
CA GLU A 42 28.22 -0.47 10.10
C GLU A 42 27.30 0.62 9.57
N VAL A 43 26.81 0.43 8.35
CA VAL A 43 25.67 1.19 7.84
C VAL A 43 24.53 0.85 8.81
N LYS A 44 24.35 1.66 9.85
CA LYS A 44 23.21 1.55 10.74
C LYS A 44 21.98 1.73 9.86
N VAL A 45 21.27 0.64 9.62
CA VAL A 45 20.05 0.66 8.80
C VAL A 45 19.02 1.52 9.51
N ASP A 46 18.63 2.63 8.88
CA ASP A 46 17.57 3.50 9.37
C ASP A 46 16.20 2.95 8.93
N GLU A 47 15.76 1.91 9.65
CA GLU A 47 14.50 1.24 9.35
C GLU A 47 13.28 2.17 9.48
N LYS A 48 13.31 3.13 10.42
CA LYS A 48 12.23 4.11 10.57
C LYS A 48 12.19 5.08 9.39
N GLY A 49 13.35 5.55 8.92
CA GLY A 49 13.45 6.35 7.71
C GLY A 49 12.94 5.61 6.47
N ASP A 50 13.31 4.34 6.32
CA ASP A 50 12.82 3.50 5.23
C ASP A 50 11.30 3.26 5.30
N TYR A 51 10.75 3.06 6.50
CA TYR A 51 9.31 3.00 6.70
C TYR A 51 8.62 4.31 6.28
N GLN A 52 9.16 5.46 6.66
CA GLN A 52 8.59 6.75 6.28
C GLN A 52 8.59 6.95 4.76
N LYS A 53 9.66 6.56 4.05
CA LYS A 53 9.69 6.59 2.58
C LYS A 53 8.56 5.78 1.97
N LEU A 54 8.26 4.59 2.53
CA LEU A 54 7.17 3.75 2.05
C LEU A 54 5.79 4.39 2.30
N VAL A 55 5.60 5.01 3.47
CA VAL A 55 4.36 5.75 3.80
C VAL A 55 4.16 6.93 2.85
N ASP A 56 5.21 7.74 2.64
CA ASP A 56 5.15 8.91 1.76
C ASP A 56 4.88 8.50 0.31
N TRP A 57 5.54 7.43 -0.15
CA TRP A 57 5.28 6.84 -1.46
C TRP A 57 3.82 6.39 -1.58
N ASN A 58 3.29 5.66 -0.60
CA ASN A 58 1.93 5.13 -0.64
C ASN A 58 0.91 6.28 -0.75
N LYS A 59 1.07 7.33 0.05
CA LYS A 59 0.25 8.54 -0.01
C LYS A 59 0.31 9.23 -1.37
N ALA A 60 1.50 9.29 -1.98
CA ALA A 60 1.65 9.84 -3.34
C ALA A 60 0.95 8.98 -4.41
N GLN A 61 0.82 7.66 -4.17
CA GLN A 61 0.14 6.75 -5.10
C GLN A 61 -1.39 6.71 -4.95
N GLU A 62 -1.96 7.13 -3.82
CA GLU A 62 -3.42 7.06 -3.57
C GLU A 62 -4.23 7.71 -4.70
N GLN A 63 -3.85 8.93 -5.09
CA GLN A 63 -4.55 9.65 -6.16
C GLN A 63 -4.36 8.98 -7.53
N THR A 64 -3.14 8.51 -7.83
CA THR A 64 -2.81 7.85 -9.10
C THR A 64 -3.58 6.52 -9.25
N GLN A 65 -3.65 5.71 -8.18
CA GLN A 65 -4.43 4.48 -8.18
C GLN A 65 -5.92 4.75 -8.33
N LEU A 66 -6.46 5.74 -7.60
CA LEU A 66 -7.88 6.11 -7.71
C LEU A 66 -8.24 6.55 -9.13
N GLN A 67 -7.41 7.41 -9.74
CA GLN A 67 -7.62 7.86 -11.13
C GLN A 67 -7.54 6.70 -12.12
N SER A 68 -6.56 5.81 -11.96
CA SER A 68 -6.39 4.65 -12.84
C SER A 68 -7.58 3.69 -12.72
N GLN A 69 -8.09 3.45 -11.51
CA GLN A 69 -9.28 2.63 -11.27
C GLN A 69 -10.56 3.27 -11.84
N GLN A 70 -10.74 4.59 -11.69
CA GLN A 70 -11.88 5.30 -12.25
C GLN A 70 -11.85 5.28 -13.78
N LYS A 71 -10.69 5.55 -14.37
CA LYS A 71 -10.50 5.52 -15.82
C LYS A 71 -10.75 4.12 -16.38
N PHE A 72 -10.20 3.09 -15.72
CA PHE A 72 -10.44 1.71 -16.11
C PHE A 72 -11.94 1.35 -16.12
N GLN A 73 -12.67 1.70 -15.07
CA GLN A 73 -14.11 1.46 -15.01
C GLN A 73 -14.87 2.22 -16.11
N GLN A 74 -14.52 3.48 -16.36
CA GLN A 74 -15.14 4.27 -17.43
C GLN A 74 -14.90 3.65 -18.81
N ASP A 75 -13.63 3.35 -19.13
CA ASP A 75 -13.25 2.79 -20.43
C ASP A 75 -13.85 1.39 -20.63
N LEU A 76 -13.83 0.55 -19.60
CA LEU A 76 -14.41 -0.80 -19.64
C LEU A 76 -15.92 -0.75 -19.87
N VAL A 77 -16.65 0.11 -19.13
CA VAL A 77 -18.10 0.26 -19.31
C VAL A 77 -18.42 0.76 -20.71
N ALA A 78 -17.69 1.76 -21.22
CA ALA A 78 -17.88 2.27 -22.57
C ALA A 78 -17.61 1.20 -23.64
N ALA A 79 -16.55 0.41 -23.45
CA ALA A 79 -16.18 -0.67 -24.36
C ALA A 79 -17.23 -1.81 -24.38
N VAL A 80 -17.71 -2.22 -23.21
CA VAL A 80 -18.76 -3.26 -23.08
C VAL A 80 -20.08 -2.78 -23.67
N GLN A 81 -20.49 -1.53 -23.44
CA GLN A 81 -21.71 -0.97 -24.04
C GLN A 81 -21.60 -0.89 -25.56
N ALA A 82 -20.41 -0.60 -26.09
CA ALA A 82 -20.14 -0.59 -27.52
C ALA A 82 -19.98 -2.00 -28.11
N GLN A 83 -19.97 -3.06 -27.27
CA GLN A 83 -19.63 -4.44 -27.66
C GLN A 83 -18.29 -4.53 -28.42
N ASP A 84 -17.32 -3.67 -28.04
CA ASP A 84 -16.04 -3.52 -28.72
C ASP A 84 -14.94 -4.24 -27.94
N GLU A 85 -14.67 -5.50 -28.31
CA GLU A 85 -13.65 -6.34 -27.68
C GLU A 85 -12.26 -5.68 -27.69
N LYS A 86 -11.91 -4.97 -28.76
CA LYS A 86 -10.62 -4.30 -28.88
C LYS A 86 -10.49 -3.22 -27.80
N LYS A 87 -11.54 -2.43 -27.58
CA LYS A 87 -11.56 -1.42 -26.53
C LYS A 87 -11.54 -2.02 -25.13
N VAL A 88 -12.14 -3.20 -24.92
CA VAL A 88 -12.02 -3.89 -23.62
C VAL A 88 -10.56 -4.27 -23.37
N LYS A 89 -9.88 -4.84 -24.36
CA LYS A 89 -8.44 -5.17 -24.26
C LYS A 89 -7.60 -3.92 -24.00
N GLU A 90 -7.83 -2.83 -24.74
CA GLU A 90 -7.12 -1.56 -24.56
C GLU A 90 -7.33 -0.96 -23.16
N ALA A 91 -8.54 -1.05 -22.61
CA ALA A 91 -8.85 -0.58 -21.24
C ALA A 91 -8.05 -1.39 -20.20
N ILE A 92 -8.00 -2.71 -20.35
CA ILE A 92 -7.25 -3.60 -19.46
C ILE A 92 -5.74 -3.37 -19.59
N GLU A 93 -5.22 -3.23 -20.81
CA GLU A 93 -3.81 -2.94 -21.06
C GLU A 93 -3.39 -1.61 -20.46
N THR A 94 -4.21 -0.57 -20.62
CA THR A 94 -3.98 0.76 -20.03
C THR A 94 -3.93 0.68 -18.50
N PHE A 95 -4.89 -0.02 -17.89
CA PHE A 95 -4.89 -0.23 -16.44
C PHE A 95 -3.65 -1.01 -15.98
N ASN A 96 -3.30 -2.11 -16.67
CA ASN A 96 -2.13 -2.90 -16.32
C ASN A 96 -0.83 -2.14 -16.50
N GLN A 97 -0.75 -1.21 -17.45
CA GLN A 97 0.39 -0.32 -17.57
C GLN A 97 0.50 0.59 -16.35
N SER A 98 -0.60 1.16 -15.86
CA SER A 98 -0.59 1.96 -14.61
C SER A 98 -0.11 1.14 -13.39
N VAL A 99 -0.45 -0.15 -13.34
CA VAL A 99 0.04 -1.07 -12.30
C VAL A 99 1.54 -1.30 -12.43
N LYS A 100 2.06 -1.52 -13.65
CA LYS A 100 3.50 -1.66 -13.91
C LYS A 100 4.27 -0.40 -13.55
N ASP A 101 3.72 0.77 -13.86
CA ASP A 101 4.33 2.07 -13.53
C ASP A 101 4.36 2.26 -12.01
N THR A 102 3.29 1.87 -11.30
CA THR A 102 3.23 1.86 -9.84
C THR A 102 4.31 0.94 -9.25
N ILE A 103 4.44 -0.29 -9.76
CA ILE A 103 5.48 -1.25 -9.35
C ILE A 103 6.88 -0.67 -9.59
N THR A 104 7.11 -0.05 -10.75
CA THR A 104 8.39 0.59 -11.08
C THR A 104 8.72 1.72 -10.11
N SER A 105 7.72 2.54 -9.77
CA SER A 105 7.88 3.61 -8.78
C SER A 105 8.19 3.07 -7.37
N LEU A 106 7.63 1.91 -7.02
CA LEU A 106 7.91 1.23 -5.77
C LEU A 106 9.36 0.71 -5.76
N ASP A 107 9.79 0.06 -6.84
CA ASP A 107 11.17 -0.45 -6.96
C ASP A 107 12.20 0.66 -6.80
N ALA A 108 11.91 1.86 -7.30
CA ALA A 108 12.78 3.03 -7.18
C ALA A 108 12.98 3.54 -5.74
N LEU A 109 12.17 3.12 -4.75
CA LEU A 109 12.40 3.49 -3.35
C LEU A 109 13.69 2.86 -2.82
N ASP A 110 14.67 3.70 -2.49
CA ASP A 110 15.88 3.26 -1.79
C ASP A 110 15.55 2.92 -0.33
N VAL A 111 15.36 1.62 -0.06
CA VAL A 111 15.16 1.08 1.29
C VAL A 111 16.18 -0.02 1.57
N LYS A 112 16.72 -0.02 2.78
CA LYS A 112 17.80 -0.89 3.22
C LYS A 112 17.31 -1.93 4.21
N ALA A 113 16.30 -1.60 5.01
CA ALA A 113 15.72 -2.53 5.97
C ALA A 113 14.99 -3.71 5.31
N GLU A 114 15.33 -4.93 5.75
CA GLU A 114 14.78 -6.18 5.23
C GLU A 114 13.27 -6.28 5.43
N SER A 115 12.74 -5.78 6.55
CA SER A 115 11.29 -5.71 6.82
C SER A 115 10.57 -4.87 5.76
N ILE A 116 11.13 -3.71 5.41
CA ILE A 116 10.56 -2.81 4.40
C ILE A 116 10.71 -3.39 3.00
N LYS A 117 11.85 -4.01 2.67
CA LYS A 117 12.04 -4.74 1.41
C LYS A 117 11.02 -5.85 1.25
N SER A 118 10.76 -6.64 2.29
CA SER A 118 9.77 -7.71 2.25
C SER A 118 8.38 -7.16 1.92
N ILE A 119 7.96 -6.06 2.53
CA ILE A 119 6.68 -5.40 2.19
C ILE A 119 6.66 -4.87 0.76
N LYS A 120 7.76 -4.28 0.27
CA LYS A 120 7.86 -3.84 -1.14
C LYS A 120 7.64 -5.02 -2.08
N GLU A 121 8.37 -6.12 -1.89
CA GLU A 121 8.22 -7.32 -2.71
C GLU A 121 6.80 -7.89 -2.64
N GLN A 122 6.23 -7.94 -1.44
CA GLN A 122 4.88 -8.45 -1.22
C GLN A 122 3.83 -7.56 -1.91
N THR A 123 4.00 -6.24 -1.85
CA THR A 123 3.15 -5.27 -2.55
C THR A 123 3.22 -5.46 -4.07
N LYS A 124 4.42 -5.64 -4.63
CA LYS A 124 4.59 -5.93 -6.06
C LYS A 124 3.91 -7.23 -6.47
N ASN A 125 4.03 -8.26 -5.64
CA ASN A 125 3.39 -9.55 -5.90
C ASN A 125 1.86 -9.42 -5.90
N VAL A 126 1.28 -8.72 -4.92
CA VAL A 126 -0.17 -8.44 -4.88
C VAL A 126 -0.63 -7.69 -6.14
N LEU A 127 0.07 -6.62 -6.52
CA LEU A 127 -0.25 -5.83 -7.71
C LEU A 127 -0.14 -6.65 -9.02
N SER A 128 0.89 -7.50 -9.12
CA SER A 128 1.12 -8.36 -10.28
C SER A 128 0.09 -9.48 -10.40
N LEU A 129 -0.28 -10.11 -9.29
CA LEU A 129 -1.30 -11.15 -9.27
C LEU A 129 -2.69 -10.59 -9.59
N ALA A 130 -3.05 -9.43 -9.03
CA ALA A 130 -4.33 -8.77 -9.30
C ALA A 130 -4.47 -8.35 -10.77
N SER A 131 -3.45 -7.72 -11.35
CA SER A 131 -3.44 -7.38 -12.78
C SER A 131 -3.45 -8.63 -13.66
N GLY A 132 -2.70 -9.68 -13.29
CA GLY A 132 -2.71 -10.96 -14.00
C GLY A 132 -4.08 -11.65 -14.01
N LEU A 133 -4.79 -11.66 -12.88
CA LEU A 133 -6.15 -12.21 -12.80
C LEU A 133 -7.14 -11.45 -13.68
N LEU A 134 -7.02 -10.11 -13.75
CA LEU A 134 -7.86 -9.30 -14.61
C LEU A 134 -7.66 -9.66 -16.09
N VAL A 135 -6.40 -9.87 -16.51
CA VAL A 135 -6.06 -10.33 -17.87
C VAL A 135 -6.65 -11.70 -18.15
N ASP A 136 -6.47 -12.66 -17.23
CA ASP A 136 -6.99 -14.01 -17.39
C ASP A 136 -8.51 -14.01 -17.51
N GLN A 137 -9.20 -13.25 -16.65
CA GLN A 137 -10.66 -13.12 -16.66
C GLN A 137 -11.16 -12.59 -18.01
N ALA A 138 -10.50 -11.58 -18.55
CA ALA A 138 -10.85 -11.03 -19.86
C ALA A 138 -10.57 -12.03 -20.98
N ASN A 139 -9.41 -12.67 -21.00
CA ASN A 139 -9.07 -13.66 -22.02
C ASN A 139 -10.06 -14.84 -22.01
N MET A 140 -10.45 -15.34 -20.85
CA MET A 140 -11.49 -16.37 -20.72
C MET A 140 -12.85 -15.89 -21.24
N SER A 141 -13.22 -14.64 -20.99
CA SER A 141 -14.52 -14.09 -21.44
C SER A 141 -14.59 -13.89 -22.97
N PHE A 142 -13.46 -13.57 -23.63
CA PHE A 142 -13.44 -13.21 -25.06
C PHE A 142 -12.96 -14.33 -25.99
N THR A 143 -11.99 -15.13 -25.57
CA THR A 143 -11.31 -16.07 -26.48
C THR A 143 -11.85 -17.50 -26.43
N ASN A 144 -12.46 -17.91 -25.32
CA ASN A 144 -13.07 -19.22 -25.15
C ASN A 144 -14.19 -19.16 -24.10
N PRO A 145 -15.46 -18.90 -24.50
CA PRO A 145 -16.57 -18.83 -23.54
C PRO A 145 -16.77 -20.14 -22.75
N THR A 146 -16.27 -21.25 -23.28
CA THR A 146 -16.20 -22.53 -22.58
C THR A 146 -14.83 -22.69 -21.92
N GLN A 147 -14.73 -22.32 -20.64
CA GLN A 147 -13.51 -22.48 -19.85
C GLN A 147 -13.17 -23.97 -19.68
N THR A 148 -11.91 -24.36 -19.92
CA THR A 148 -11.46 -25.72 -19.61
C THR A 148 -11.26 -25.90 -18.10
N PRO A 149 -11.35 -27.13 -17.56
CA PRO A 149 -11.06 -27.39 -16.15
C PRO A 149 -9.66 -26.91 -15.73
N GLU A 150 -8.67 -26.99 -16.62
CA GLU A 150 -7.31 -26.52 -16.38
C GLU A 150 -7.25 -25.00 -16.26
N GLN A 151 -7.96 -24.26 -17.10
CA GLN A 151 -8.04 -22.80 -17.03
C GLN A 151 -8.72 -22.32 -15.75
N GLN A 152 -9.83 -22.98 -15.37
CA GLN A 152 -10.51 -22.69 -14.11
C GLN A 152 -9.61 -22.95 -12.90
N LYS A 153 -8.88 -24.06 -12.92
CA LYS A 153 -7.92 -24.42 -11.87
C LYS A 153 -6.80 -23.39 -11.76
N ALA A 154 -6.17 -23.03 -12.88
CA ALA A 154 -5.09 -22.04 -12.91
C ALA A 154 -5.55 -20.66 -12.41
N TYR A 155 -6.76 -20.23 -12.79
CA TYR A 155 -7.36 -19.00 -12.29
C TYR A 155 -7.61 -19.08 -10.77
N ALA A 156 -8.15 -20.19 -10.28
CA ALA A 156 -8.39 -20.41 -8.86
C ALA A 156 -7.10 -20.40 -8.03
N GLU A 157 -6.04 -21.07 -8.52
CA GLU A 157 -4.72 -21.09 -7.88
C GLU A 157 -4.12 -19.67 -7.82
N LYS A 158 -4.23 -18.89 -8.90
CA LYS A 158 -3.77 -17.49 -8.91
C LYS A 158 -4.59 -16.60 -7.98
N ALA A 159 -5.91 -16.82 -7.89
CA ALA A 159 -6.79 -16.11 -6.96
C ALA A 159 -6.47 -16.45 -5.50
N GLU A 160 -6.17 -17.71 -5.20
CA GLU A 160 -5.71 -18.13 -3.88
C GLU A 160 -4.35 -17.51 -3.54
N ALA A 161 -3.40 -17.52 -4.49
CA ALA A 161 -2.11 -16.87 -4.33
C ALA A 161 -2.26 -15.37 -4.03
N LEU A 162 -3.16 -14.67 -4.74
CA LEU A 162 -3.48 -13.26 -4.45
C LEU A 162 -4.04 -13.10 -3.03
N ARG A 163 -4.98 -13.95 -2.62
CA ARG A 163 -5.60 -13.89 -1.28
C ARG A 163 -4.55 -14.07 -0.18
N ASN A 164 -3.68 -15.06 -0.33
CA ASN A 164 -2.60 -15.33 0.61
C ASN A 164 -1.61 -14.16 0.62
N ALA A 165 -1.30 -13.61 -0.55
CA ALA A 165 -0.38 -12.49 -0.67
C ALA A 165 -0.91 -11.21 0.00
N MET A 166 -2.21 -10.91 -0.16
CA MET A 166 -2.86 -9.80 0.53
C MET A 166 -2.90 -9.98 2.05
N THR A 167 -3.12 -11.22 2.51
CA THR A 167 -3.14 -11.55 3.94
C THR A 167 -1.77 -11.30 4.59
N GLU A 168 -0.69 -11.77 3.94
CA GLU A 168 0.66 -11.52 4.46
C GLU A 168 1.01 -10.03 4.40
N LEU A 169 0.66 -9.33 3.32
CA LEU A 169 0.88 -7.88 3.22
C LEU A 169 0.18 -7.12 4.35
N GLN A 170 -1.07 -7.47 4.64
CA GLN A 170 -1.83 -6.88 5.73
C GLN A 170 -1.14 -7.10 7.08
N LYS A 171 -0.73 -8.34 7.37
CA LYS A 171 -0.03 -8.69 8.60
C LYS A 171 1.26 -7.88 8.75
N GLN A 172 2.11 -7.87 7.73
CA GLN A 172 3.37 -7.12 7.75
C GLN A 172 3.15 -5.62 7.93
N SER A 173 2.11 -5.07 7.29
CA SER A 173 1.76 -3.65 7.41
C SER A 173 1.34 -3.29 8.84
N VAL A 174 0.52 -4.13 9.48
CA VAL A 174 0.12 -3.95 10.89
C VAL A 174 1.32 -4.05 11.83
N GLU A 175 2.20 -5.03 11.63
CA GLU A 175 3.42 -5.19 12.44
C GLU A 175 4.32 -3.94 12.38
N LEU A 176 4.49 -3.34 11.19
CA LEU A 176 5.25 -2.09 11.06
C LEU A 176 4.54 -0.88 11.66
N GLU A 177 3.23 -0.76 11.46
CA GLU A 177 2.45 0.34 12.03
C GLU A 177 2.49 0.30 13.56
N GLN A 178 2.34 -0.89 14.17
CA GLN A 178 2.49 -1.05 15.62
C GLN A 178 3.91 -0.72 16.10
N LYS A 179 4.93 -1.07 15.32
CA LYS A 179 6.33 -0.79 15.66
C LYS A 179 6.68 0.70 15.62
N PHE A 180 6.20 1.42 14.61
CA PHE A 180 6.61 2.81 14.36
C PHE A 180 5.59 3.86 14.77
N ASN A 181 4.34 3.46 14.97
CA ASN A 181 3.23 4.32 15.39
C ASN A 181 2.36 3.61 16.44
N PRO A 182 2.93 3.18 17.58
CA PRO A 182 2.19 2.42 18.59
C PRO A 182 1.01 3.24 19.12
N ALA A 183 -0.13 2.58 19.32
CA ALA A 183 -1.28 3.21 19.97
C ALA A 183 -0.85 3.74 21.36
N PRO A 184 -1.30 4.95 21.75
CA PRO A 184 -0.99 5.47 23.08
C PRO A 184 -1.52 4.49 24.13
N VAL A 185 -0.63 4.03 25.02
CA VAL A 185 -1.00 3.19 26.15
C VAL A 185 -1.92 4.03 27.03
N ALA A 186 -3.18 3.60 27.18
CA ALA A 186 -4.10 4.24 28.10
C ALA A 186 -3.45 4.23 29.50
N ALA A 187 -3.21 5.41 30.06
CA ALA A 187 -2.71 5.53 31.42
C ALA A 187 -3.68 4.78 32.36
N PRO A 188 -3.19 3.97 33.31
CA PRO A 188 -4.07 3.32 34.27
C PRO A 188 -4.90 4.40 34.95
N ALA A 189 -6.23 4.22 34.93
CA ALA A 189 -7.14 5.10 35.63
C ALA A 189 -6.67 5.21 37.07
N GLN A 190 -6.14 6.38 37.44
CA GLN A 190 -5.84 6.65 38.83
C GLN A 190 -7.19 6.65 39.54
N ASP A 191 -7.42 5.61 40.35
CA ASP A 191 -8.55 5.51 41.27
C ASP A 191 -8.66 6.84 42.02
N ALA A 192 -9.69 7.62 41.67
CA ALA A 192 -10.06 8.82 42.38
C ALA A 192 -10.51 8.40 43.78
N LYS A 193 -9.68 8.73 44.76
CA LYS A 193 -9.90 8.48 46.19
C LYS A 193 -10.88 9.50 46.78
#